data_AF-A0A8W8N0S4-F1
#
_entry.id   AF-A0A8W8N0S4-F1
#
_cell.length_a   1.000
_cell.length_b   1.000
_cell.length_c   1.000
_cell.angle_alpha   90.00
_cell.angle_beta   90.00
_cell.angle_gamma   90.00
#
_symmetry.space_group_name_H-M   'P 1'
#
loop_
_entity.id
_entity.type
_entity.pdbx_description
1 polymer ?
#
loop_
_entity_poly.entity_id
_entity_poly.type
_entity_poly.pdbx_seq_one_letter_code
_entity_poly.pdbx_strand_id
1 'polypeptide(L)'
;MAANKEAIAIVLDVGPSMNNAPPGEETPLQTAVDAIKMIIQRKMFSESKDEVSLVLFGTPDTDNPLADGDSYENVTISRPLGVVDFDFLQQVQNDITPSNTSADFVDALVVALDHLVNATQGKKGFAMKRLILLSDLGGEFGDDQIEGIISGIKNSGTELNVIGPDINLDGDEDDDDSQRPGPSGAANGHQKARTPQQKAGEGMLKRILEEVEGECYSFSEALPALSHFQMRQVRPTPWKVQLGSIMAAC
;
A
#
# COMPACT_ATOMS: atom_id res chain seq x y z
N MET A 1 -25.42 -15.00 -2.25
CA MET A 1 -24.06 -15.15 -1.69
C MET A 1 -23.33 -13.86 -1.99
N ALA A 2 -23.27 -12.91 -1.06
CA ALA A 2 -22.45 -11.72 -1.25
C ALA A 2 -21.00 -12.18 -1.24
N ALA A 3 -20.31 -12.08 -2.37
CA ALA A 3 -18.88 -12.28 -2.38
C ALA A 3 -18.29 -11.12 -1.56
N ASN A 4 -17.55 -11.42 -0.49
CA ASN A 4 -16.71 -10.45 0.20
C ASN A 4 -15.37 -10.43 -0.55
N LYS A 5 -15.34 -9.84 -1.75
CA LYS A 5 -14.07 -9.62 -2.46
C LYS A 5 -13.48 -8.30 -2.05
N GLU A 6 -12.17 -8.24 -2.02
CA GLU A 6 -11.40 -7.01 -1.87
C GLU A 6 -10.87 -6.58 -3.24
N ALA A 7 -10.86 -5.27 -3.51
CA ALA A 7 -10.13 -4.69 -4.63
C ALA A 7 -8.89 -3.98 -4.10
N ILE A 8 -7.70 -4.37 -4.56
CA ILE A 8 -6.44 -3.81 -4.07
C ILE A 8 -5.67 -3.17 -5.23
N ALA A 9 -5.23 -1.93 -5.02
CA ALA A 9 -4.21 -1.29 -5.85
C ALA A 9 -2.89 -1.26 -5.08
N ILE A 10 -1.88 -1.94 -5.62
CA ILE A 10 -0.50 -1.88 -5.12
C ILE A 10 0.22 -0.80 -5.95
N VAL A 11 0.74 0.21 -5.27
CA VAL A 11 1.47 1.34 -5.87
C VAL A 11 2.92 1.22 -5.43
N LEU A 12 3.81 0.89 -6.37
CA LEU A 12 5.22 0.64 -6.10
C LEU A 12 6.11 1.71 -6.74
N ASP A 13 6.98 2.27 -5.92
CA ASP A 13 8.05 3.16 -6.34
C ASP A 13 9.22 2.36 -6.93
N VAL A 14 9.54 2.61 -8.20
CA VAL A 14 10.71 2.05 -8.89
C VAL A 14 11.77 3.11 -9.19
N GLY A 15 11.68 4.27 -8.56
CA GLY A 15 12.59 5.39 -8.76
C GLY A 15 14.01 5.14 -8.22
N PRO A 16 14.94 6.08 -8.50
CA PRO A 16 16.35 5.91 -8.15
C PRO A 16 16.59 5.90 -6.64
N SER A 17 15.75 6.56 -5.84
CA SER A 17 15.86 6.59 -4.38
C SER A 17 15.75 5.19 -3.78
N MET A 18 14.78 4.41 -4.27
CA MET A 18 14.48 3.03 -3.88
C MET A 18 15.57 2.01 -4.22
N ASN A 19 16.50 2.35 -5.11
CA ASN A 19 17.59 1.47 -5.54
C ASN A 19 18.91 1.72 -4.79
N ASN A 20 18.91 2.57 -3.76
CA ASN A 20 20.11 2.89 -2.99
C ASN A 20 20.18 2.10 -1.67
N ALA A 21 21.19 1.25 -1.51
CA ALA A 21 21.50 0.60 -0.25
C ALA A 21 23.01 0.59 0.05
N PRO A 22 23.41 0.52 1.34
CA PRO A 22 24.78 0.23 1.72
C PRO A 22 25.27 -1.11 1.12
N PRO A 23 26.58 -1.27 0.85
CA PRO A 23 27.12 -2.53 0.35
C PRO A 23 26.80 -3.70 1.30
N GLY A 24 26.09 -4.70 0.78
CA GLY A 24 25.72 -5.91 1.53
C GLY A 24 24.32 -5.90 2.16
N GLU A 25 23.56 -4.82 2.00
CA GLU A 25 22.16 -4.72 2.43
C GLU A 25 21.20 -4.77 1.23
N GLU A 26 19.98 -5.23 1.46
CA GLU A 26 18.91 -5.21 0.46
C GLU A 26 18.41 -3.79 0.24
N THR A 27 18.09 -3.47 -1.01
CA THR A 27 17.50 -2.18 -1.38
C THR A 27 16.04 -2.08 -0.91
N PRO A 28 15.54 -0.88 -0.61
CA PRO A 28 14.12 -0.67 -0.35
C PRO A 28 13.22 -1.26 -1.43
N LEU A 29 13.63 -1.18 -2.71
CA LEU A 29 12.92 -1.81 -3.82
C LEU A 29 12.85 -3.33 -3.70
N GLN A 30 13.96 -4.00 -3.37
CA GLN A 30 13.98 -5.46 -3.18
C GLN A 30 13.04 -5.87 -2.05
N THR A 31 13.10 -5.19 -0.92
CA THR A 31 12.22 -5.45 0.23
C THR A 31 10.74 -5.22 -0.11
N ALA A 32 10.44 -4.17 -0.89
CA ALA A 32 9.10 -3.88 -1.38
C ALA A 32 8.59 -4.98 -2.34
N VAL A 33 9.42 -5.42 -3.27
CA VAL A 33 9.10 -6.52 -4.20
C VAL A 33 8.83 -7.82 -3.42
N ASP A 34 9.62 -8.13 -2.39
CA ASP A 34 9.39 -9.32 -1.56
C ASP A 34 8.10 -9.21 -0.73
N ALA A 35 7.76 -8.02 -0.23
CA ALA A 35 6.47 -7.79 0.43
C ALA A 35 5.29 -8.02 -0.54
N ILE A 36 5.36 -7.49 -1.76
CA ILE A 36 4.34 -7.68 -2.80
C ILE A 36 4.23 -9.16 -3.19
N LYS A 37 5.36 -9.82 -3.39
CA LYS A 37 5.43 -11.26 -3.69
C LYS A 37 4.75 -12.08 -2.61
N MET A 38 4.97 -11.75 -1.34
CA MET A 38 4.31 -12.42 -0.22
C MET A 38 2.80 -12.17 -0.21
N ILE A 39 2.32 -10.95 -0.51
CA ILE A 39 0.89 -10.63 -0.65
C ILE A 39 0.25 -11.52 -1.72
N ILE A 40 0.86 -11.56 -2.90
CA ILE A 40 0.39 -12.30 -4.07
C ILE A 40 0.35 -13.80 -3.79
N GLN A 41 1.45 -14.36 -3.28
CA GLN A 41 1.54 -15.78 -2.95
C GLN A 41 0.45 -16.18 -1.96
N ARG A 42 0.27 -15.43 -0.86
CA ARG A 42 -0.77 -15.75 0.13
C ARG A 42 -2.18 -15.68 -0.47
N LYS A 43 -2.48 -14.70 -1.33
CA LYS A 43 -3.79 -14.61 -2.01
C LYS A 43 -4.02 -15.76 -2.98
N MET A 44 -2.99 -16.18 -3.71
CA MET A 44 -3.04 -17.34 -4.61
C MET A 44 -3.28 -18.64 -3.82
N PHE A 45 -2.51 -18.90 -2.76
CA PHE A 45 -2.63 -20.13 -1.96
C PHE A 45 -3.93 -20.23 -1.15
N SER A 46 -4.56 -19.10 -0.83
CA SER A 46 -5.87 -19.08 -0.15
C SER A 46 -7.06 -19.15 -1.11
N GLU A 47 -6.81 -19.32 -2.41
CA GLU A 47 -7.82 -19.29 -3.47
C GLU A 47 -8.73 -18.06 -3.35
N SER A 48 -8.13 -16.90 -3.03
CA SER A 48 -8.90 -15.68 -2.82
C SER A 48 -9.54 -15.20 -4.11
N LYS A 49 -10.74 -14.64 -3.99
CA LYS A 49 -11.47 -14.01 -5.10
C LYS A 49 -11.19 -12.51 -5.20
N ASP A 50 -10.23 -12.03 -4.44
CA ASP A 50 -9.79 -10.64 -4.45
C ASP A 50 -9.17 -10.31 -5.80
N GLU A 51 -9.38 -9.08 -6.24
CA GLU A 51 -8.78 -8.56 -7.46
C GLU A 51 -7.67 -7.59 -7.06
N VAL A 52 -6.50 -7.73 -7.66
CA VAL A 52 -5.30 -6.94 -7.37
C VAL A 52 -4.81 -6.30 -8.67
N SER A 53 -4.40 -5.04 -8.57
CA SER A 53 -3.73 -4.28 -9.62
C SER A 53 -2.34 -3.85 -9.16
N LEU A 54 -1.43 -3.66 -10.11
CA LEU A 54 -0.07 -3.17 -9.86
C LEU A 54 0.13 -1.90 -10.67
N VAL A 55 0.46 -0.81 -9.96
CA VAL A 55 0.83 0.49 -10.50
C VAL A 55 2.28 0.73 -10.11
N LEU A 56 3.10 1.06 -11.10
CA LEU A 56 4.51 1.41 -10.92
C LEU A 56 4.67 2.89 -11.17
N PHE A 57 5.42 3.60 -10.33
CA PHE A 57 5.77 4.99 -10.58
C PHE A 57 7.28 5.20 -10.48
N GLY A 58 7.79 6.19 -11.22
CA GLY A 58 9.21 6.33 -11.52
C GLY A 58 9.64 5.50 -12.73
N THR A 59 8.71 4.97 -13.53
CA THR A 59 9.04 4.22 -14.75
C THR A 59 9.54 5.15 -15.86
N PRO A 60 10.41 4.70 -16.77
CA PRO A 60 10.83 5.52 -17.91
C PRO A 60 9.69 5.76 -18.90
N ASP A 61 8.72 4.84 -18.94
CA ASP A 61 7.52 4.93 -19.76
C ASP A 61 6.34 5.44 -18.92
N THR A 62 5.33 5.97 -19.60
CA THR A 62 4.05 6.38 -19.01
C THR A 62 2.94 5.59 -19.69
N ASP A 63 2.21 4.81 -18.91
CA ASP A 63 1.06 4.04 -19.37
C ASP A 63 -0.05 4.10 -18.33
N ASN A 64 -0.76 5.23 -18.31
CA ASN A 64 -1.93 5.43 -17.49
C ASN A 64 -2.98 6.30 -18.22
N PRO A 65 -4.28 6.15 -17.93
CA PRO A 65 -5.34 6.87 -18.64
C PRO A 65 -5.44 8.38 -18.33
N LEU A 66 -4.78 8.84 -17.27
CA LEU A 66 -4.84 10.24 -16.82
C LEU A 66 -3.71 11.09 -17.40
N ALA A 67 -2.67 10.46 -17.96
CA ALA A 67 -1.55 11.15 -18.58
C ALA A 67 -2.01 12.04 -19.75
N ASP A 68 -1.70 13.33 -19.64
CA ASP A 68 -2.02 14.35 -20.66
C ASP A 68 -0.77 14.95 -21.32
N GLY A 69 0.42 14.46 -20.94
CA GLY A 69 1.72 14.87 -21.48
C GLY A 69 2.41 15.99 -20.69
N ASP A 70 1.74 16.51 -19.64
CA ASP A 70 2.35 17.45 -18.68
C ASP A 70 2.14 16.97 -17.22
N SER A 71 1.11 16.16 -16.95
CA SER A 71 0.74 15.61 -15.64
C SER A 71 0.69 14.08 -15.66
N TYR A 72 0.86 13.45 -14.50
CA TYR A 72 0.82 11.99 -14.33
C TYR A 72 1.86 11.23 -15.18
N GLU A 73 3.01 11.85 -15.44
CA GLU A 73 4.11 11.24 -16.17
C GLU A 73 4.86 10.22 -15.31
N ASN A 74 5.52 9.27 -15.97
CA ASN A 74 6.36 8.24 -15.35
C ASN A 74 5.58 7.31 -14.39
N VAL A 75 4.26 7.20 -14.62
CA VAL A 75 3.35 6.29 -13.93
C VAL A 75 2.79 5.29 -14.93
N THR A 76 2.90 3.99 -14.61
CA THR A 76 2.52 2.87 -15.46
C THR A 76 1.62 1.89 -14.70
N ILE A 77 0.43 1.62 -15.22
CA ILE A 77 -0.44 0.54 -14.73
C ILE A 77 0.08 -0.80 -15.27
N SER A 78 1.12 -1.33 -14.64
CA SER A 78 1.78 -2.57 -15.05
C SER A 78 0.84 -3.78 -15.06
N ARG A 79 -0.18 -3.79 -14.20
CA ARG A 79 -1.22 -4.81 -14.23
C ARG A 79 -2.61 -4.23 -13.89
N PRO A 80 -3.62 -4.40 -14.77
CA PRO A 80 -4.97 -3.97 -14.48
C PRO A 80 -5.60 -4.82 -13.36
N LEU A 81 -6.67 -4.30 -12.75
CA LEU A 81 -7.36 -4.98 -11.63
C LEU A 81 -7.93 -6.33 -12.08
N GLY A 82 -7.40 -7.42 -11.51
CA GLY A 82 -7.82 -8.77 -11.86
C GLY A 82 -7.48 -9.79 -10.79
N VAL A 83 -7.99 -11.02 -10.93
CA VAL A 83 -7.69 -12.11 -9.99
C VAL A 83 -6.20 -12.43 -10.04
N VAL A 84 -5.64 -12.75 -8.89
CA VAL A 84 -4.23 -13.15 -8.76
C VAL A 84 -4.00 -14.50 -9.45
N ASP A 85 -3.02 -14.56 -10.33
CA ASP A 85 -2.58 -15.77 -11.04
C ASP A 85 -1.06 -15.93 -10.97
N PHE A 86 -0.57 -17.05 -11.51
CA PHE A 86 0.87 -17.34 -11.56
C PHE A 86 1.63 -16.34 -12.42
N ASP A 87 1.01 -15.83 -13.49
CA ASP A 87 1.60 -14.81 -14.35
C ASP A 87 1.87 -13.53 -13.57
N PHE A 88 1.01 -13.17 -12.61
CA PHE A 88 1.25 -12.01 -11.73
C PHE A 88 2.48 -12.20 -10.86
N LEU A 89 2.60 -13.39 -10.29
CA LEU A 89 3.72 -13.73 -9.43
C LEU A 89 5.03 -13.69 -10.22
N GLN A 90 5.01 -14.19 -11.45
CA GLN A 90 6.16 -14.17 -12.36
C GLN A 90 6.52 -12.73 -12.77
N GLN A 91 5.53 -11.90 -13.06
CA GLN A 91 5.71 -10.48 -13.40
C GLN A 91 6.39 -9.72 -12.26
N VAL A 92 5.89 -9.87 -11.02
CA VAL A 92 6.49 -9.22 -9.84
C VAL A 92 7.94 -9.69 -9.61
N GLN A 93 8.24 -10.94 -9.92
CA GLN A 93 9.57 -11.50 -9.71
C GLN A 93 10.59 -11.09 -10.78
N ASN A 94 10.17 -10.91 -12.03
CA ASN A 94 11.10 -10.81 -13.17
C ASN A 94 11.03 -9.47 -13.91
N ASP A 95 9.89 -8.78 -13.87
CA ASP A 95 9.63 -7.64 -14.76
C ASP A 95 9.78 -6.29 -14.03
N ILE A 96 9.75 -6.29 -12.70
CA ILE A 96 9.99 -5.08 -11.89
C ILE A 96 11.50 -4.80 -11.90
N THR A 97 11.87 -3.69 -12.54
CA THR A 97 13.25 -3.23 -12.64
C THR A 97 13.39 -1.83 -12.07
N PRO A 98 14.52 -1.51 -11.40
CA PRO A 98 14.79 -0.16 -10.94
C PRO A 98 14.96 0.78 -12.13
N SER A 99 14.47 1.99 -11.97
CA SER A 99 14.54 3.06 -12.96
C SER A 99 15.42 4.21 -12.44
N ASN A 100 15.89 5.04 -13.38
CA ASN A 100 16.62 6.27 -13.07
C ASN A 100 15.70 7.51 -13.13
N THR A 101 14.40 7.31 -13.31
CA THR A 101 13.39 8.37 -13.40
C THR A 101 12.66 8.50 -12.06
N SER A 102 12.39 9.73 -11.63
CA SER A 102 11.54 10.00 -10.46
C SER A 102 10.15 10.41 -10.92
N ALA A 103 9.14 10.10 -10.12
CA ALA A 103 7.76 10.52 -10.35
C ALA A 103 7.13 10.92 -9.03
N ASP A 104 6.07 11.73 -9.11
CA ASP A 104 5.33 12.16 -7.94
C ASP A 104 4.47 11.02 -7.39
N PHE A 105 4.64 10.72 -6.10
CA PHE A 105 3.83 9.71 -5.42
C PHE A 105 2.36 10.13 -5.31
N VAL A 106 2.05 11.43 -5.23
CA VAL A 106 0.66 11.93 -5.17
C VAL A 106 -0.05 11.65 -6.48
N ASP A 107 0.60 11.93 -7.61
CA ASP A 107 0.10 11.57 -8.94
C ASP A 107 -0.13 10.05 -9.06
N ALA A 108 0.82 9.25 -8.57
CA ALA A 108 0.68 7.80 -8.56
C ALA A 108 -0.52 7.32 -7.71
N LEU A 109 -0.77 7.96 -6.56
CA LEU A 109 -1.94 7.68 -5.72
C LEU A 109 -3.25 8.04 -6.43
N VAL A 110 -3.29 9.17 -7.15
CA VAL A 110 -4.45 9.59 -7.92
C VAL A 110 -4.74 8.62 -9.07
N VAL A 111 -3.72 8.24 -9.85
CA VAL A 111 -3.85 7.24 -10.92
C VAL A 111 -4.34 5.90 -10.37
N ALA A 112 -3.77 5.45 -9.26
CA ALA A 112 -4.16 4.19 -8.63
C ALA A 112 -5.61 4.22 -8.10
N LEU A 113 -6.01 5.34 -7.49
CA LEU A 113 -7.38 5.52 -7.00
C LEU A 113 -8.39 5.56 -8.16
N ASP A 114 -8.12 6.33 -9.21
CA ASP A 114 -8.97 6.40 -10.40
C ASP A 114 -9.14 5.02 -11.04
N HIS A 115 -8.03 4.30 -11.25
CA HIS A 115 -8.06 2.94 -11.78
C HIS A 115 -8.88 2.00 -10.89
N LEU A 116 -8.71 2.06 -9.58
CA LEU A 116 -9.46 1.23 -8.63
C LEU A 116 -10.96 1.55 -8.66
N VAL A 117 -11.33 2.84 -8.71
CA VAL A 117 -12.72 3.28 -8.81
C VAL A 117 -13.34 2.82 -10.12
N ASN A 118 -12.69 3.10 -11.26
CA ASN A 118 -13.18 2.76 -12.59
C ASN A 118 -13.27 1.24 -12.81
N ALA A 119 -12.28 0.48 -12.35
CA ALA A 119 -12.28 -0.97 -12.48
C ALA A 119 -13.29 -1.68 -11.56
N THR A 120 -13.74 -1.02 -10.49
CA THR A 120 -14.79 -1.54 -9.58
C THR A 120 -16.19 -1.02 -9.91
N GLN A 121 -16.31 0.05 -10.70
CA GLN A 121 -17.60 0.55 -11.18
C GLN A 121 -18.35 -0.54 -11.98
N GLY A 122 -19.62 -0.72 -11.65
CA GLY A 122 -20.48 -1.72 -12.31
C GLY A 122 -20.25 -3.18 -11.89
N LYS A 123 -19.13 -3.51 -11.22
CA LYS A 123 -18.89 -4.84 -10.66
C LYS A 123 -19.52 -4.98 -9.26
N LYS A 124 -20.26 -6.05 -9.03
CA LYS A 124 -20.88 -6.35 -7.72
C LYS A 124 -20.02 -7.31 -6.92
N GLY A 125 -19.99 -7.13 -5.60
CA GLY A 125 -19.30 -8.05 -4.67
C GLY A 125 -17.92 -7.60 -4.21
N PHE A 126 -17.54 -6.34 -4.44
CA PHE A 126 -16.45 -5.73 -3.67
C PHE A 126 -17.01 -5.22 -2.36
N ALA A 127 -16.52 -5.77 -1.26
CA ALA A 127 -16.88 -5.34 0.09
C ALA A 127 -15.93 -4.25 0.59
N MET A 128 -14.68 -4.27 0.15
CA MET A 128 -13.62 -3.36 0.57
C MET A 128 -12.73 -2.98 -0.61
N LYS A 129 -12.19 -1.77 -0.56
CA LYS A 129 -11.21 -1.24 -1.50
C LYS A 129 -10.00 -0.80 -0.70
N ARG A 130 -8.80 -1.10 -1.19
CA ARG A 130 -7.57 -0.79 -0.49
C ARG A 130 -6.49 -0.34 -1.45
N LEU A 131 -5.72 0.64 -1.02
CA LEU A 131 -4.59 1.18 -1.72
C LEU A 131 -3.35 0.99 -0.85
N ILE A 132 -2.31 0.36 -1.39
CA ILE A 132 -1.08 0.05 -0.68
C ILE A 132 0.06 0.75 -1.40
N LEU A 133 0.64 1.78 -0.78
CA LEU A 133 1.81 2.49 -1.29
C LEU A 133 3.09 1.88 -0.72
N LEU A 134 4.06 1.57 -1.59
CA LEU A 134 5.40 1.14 -1.21
C LEU A 134 6.42 2.11 -1.79
N SER A 135 7.02 2.96 -0.94
CA SER A 135 7.98 3.99 -1.35
C SER A 135 8.89 4.41 -0.20
N ASP A 136 10.07 4.93 -0.53
CA ASP A 136 11.00 5.56 0.42
C ASP A 136 10.81 7.07 0.56
N LEU A 137 9.80 7.63 -0.12
CA LEU A 137 9.46 9.06 -0.16
C LEU A 137 10.66 9.95 -0.53
N GLY A 138 11.62 9.41 -1.28
CA GLY A 138 12.82 10.13 -1.71
C GLY A 138 12.64 11.00 -2.96
N GLY A 139 11.51 10.86 -3.65
CA GLY A 139 11.18 11.59 -4.87
C GLY A 139 10.64 13.01 -4.66
N GLU A 140 10.66 13.80 -5.74
CA GLU A 140 9.95 15.08 -5.79
C GLU A 140 8.43 14.86 -5.81
N PHE A 141 7.67 15.75 -5.20
CA PHE A 141 6.21 15.65 -5.13
C PHE A 141 5.55 17.03 -5.16
N GLY A 142 4.32 17.09 -5.67
CA GLY A 142 3.44 18.26 -5.68
C GLY A 142 2.48 18.30 -4.49
N ASP A 143 2.00 19.50 -4.13
CA ASP A 143 1.07 19.73 -3.03
C ASP A 143 -0.37 20.06 -3.47
N ASP A 144 -0.57 20.28 -4.76
CA ASP A 144 -1.79 20.80 -5.36
C ASP A 144 -2.93 19.78 -5.41
N GLN A 145 -2.63 18.48 -5.45
CA GLN A 145 -3.63 17.41 -5.57
C GLN A 145 -4.05 16.75 -4.25
N ILE A 146 -3.50 17.21 -3.11
CA ILE A 146 -3.67 16.56 -1.80
C ILE A 146 -5.14 16.54 -1.34
N GLU A 147 -5.83 17.67 -1.44
CA GLU A 147 -7.24 17.74 -1.03
C GLU A 147 -8.13 16.86 -1.93
N GLY A 148 -7.75 16.74 -3.20
CA GLY A 148 -8.41 15.87 -4.17
C GLY A 148 -8.27 14.39 -3.81
N ILE A 149 -7.05 13.93 -3.50
CA ILE A 149 -6.81 12.53 -3.12
C ILE A 149 -7.50 12.19 -1.79
N ILE A 150 -7.43 13.06 -0.77
CA ILE A 150 -8.10 12.82 0.51
C ILE A 150 -9.62 12.69 0.32
N SER A 151 -10.21 13.61 -0.44
CA SER A 151 -11.64 13.57 -0.77
C SER A 151 -11.98 12.31 -1.57
N GLY A 152 -11.14 11.93 -2.52
CA GLY A 152 -11.30 10.73 -3.34
C GLY A 152 -11.27 9.43 -2.52
N ILE A 153 -10.32 9.30 -1.60
CA ILE A 153 -10.19 8.14 -0.70
C ILE A 153 -11.43 8.03 0.21
N LYS A 154 -11.85 9.14 0.83
CA LYS A 154 -13.06 9.20 1.68
C LYS A 154 -14.34 8.85 0.92
N ASN A 155 -14.53 9.46 -0.25
CA ASN A 155 -15.75 9.27 -1.05
C ASN A 155 -15.85 7.86 -1.64
N SER A 156 -14.70 7.24 -1.94
CA SER A 156 -14.65 5.88 -2.48
C SER A 156 -14.73 4.79 -1.42
N GLY A 157 -14.56 5.14 -0.13
CA GLY A 157 -14.46 4.20 0.98
C GLY A 157 -13.22 3.29 0.85
N THR A 158 -12.12 3.85 0.37
CA THR A 158 -10.86 3.12 0.16
C THR A 158 -9.98 3.26 1.40
N GLU A 159 -9.37 2.16 1.86
CA GLU A 159 -8.37 2.20 2.93
C GLU A 159 -6.98 2.50 2.33
N LEU A 160 -6.22 3.41 2.94
CA LEU A 160 -4.85 3.72 2.54
C LEU A 160 -3.85 3.11 3.52
N ASN A 161 -2.95 2.30 2.99
CA ASN A 161 -1.84 1.72 3.74
C ASN A 161 -0.53 2.12 3.09
N VAL A 162 0.44 2.53 3.89
CA VAL A 162 1.77 2.89 3.41
C VAL A 162 2.81 1.98 4.03
N ILE A 163 3.71 1.45 3.21
CA ILE A 163 4.86 0.67 3.60
C ILE A 163 6.11 1.44 3.17
N GLY A 164 6.88 1.91 4.14
CA GLY A 164 7.98 2.83 3.86
C GLY A 164 8.96 2.99 5.03
N PRO A 165 9.78 4.06 5.03
CA PRO A 165 10.56 4.46 6.20
C PRO A 165 9.64 4.73 7.39
N ASP A 166 10.18 4.61 8.61
CA ASP A 166 9.40 4.71 9.84
C ASP A 166 8.83 6.13 10.02
N ILE A 167 7.55 6.31 9.66
CA ILE A 167 6.83 7.57 9.82
C ILE A 167 6.27 7.59 11.25
N ASN A 168 6.89 8.36 12.13
CA ASN A 168 6.37 8.56 13.48
C ASN A 168 5.05 9.35 13.43
N LEU A 169 3.93 8.63 13.37
CA LEU A 169 2.58 9.22 13.42
C LEU A 169 2.27 9.84 14.79
N ASP A 170 2.92 9.39 15.85
CA ASP A 170 2.63 9.77 17.25
C ASP A 170 3.14 11.16 17.68
N GLY A 171 3.60 12.01 16.76
CA GLY A 171 3.64 13.45 17.01
C GLY A 171 4.76 13.99 17.90
N ASP A 172 5.89 13.31 17.99
CA ASP A 172 7.12 13.93 18.51
C ASP A 172 7.94 14.50 17.34
N GLU A 173 7.61 15.73 16.92
CA GLU A 173 8.56 16.60 16.22
C GLU A 173 9.64 17.10 17.20
N ASP A 174 10.36 16.18 17.83
CA ASP A 174 11.61 16.54 18.51
C ASP A 174 12.75 16.34 17.52
N ASP A 175 13.08 17.44 16.84
CA ASP A 175 14.27 17.64 16.02
C ASP A 175 15.53 17.69 16.92
N ASP A 176 15.72 16.66 17.77
CA ASP A 176 16.91 16.50 18.61
C ASP A 176 17.54 15.12 18.40
N ASP A 177 18.79 15.17 17.93
CA ASP A 177 19.70 14.05 17.70
C ASP A 177 20.17 13.44 19.04
N SER A 178 19.22 13.08 19.92
CA SER A 178 19.51 12.45 21.20
C SER A 178 18.70 11.17 21.41
N GLN A 179 19.40 10.06 21.14
CA GLN A 179 19.16 8.70 21.61
C GLN A 179 18.19 8.61 22.81
N ARG A 180 16.95 8.19 22.56
CA ARG A 180 16.09 7.60 23.58
C ARG A 180 15.79 6.14 23.22
N PRO A 181 16.32 5.17 24.00
CA PRO A 181 15.99 3.76 23.80
C PRO A 181 14.60 3.48 24.36
N GLY A 182 13.63 3.23 23.47
CA GLY A 182 12.37 2.59 23.83
C GLY A 182 12.59 1.15 24.31
N PRO A 183 11.63 0.55 25.05
CA PRO A 183 11.83 -0.69 25.80
C PRO A 183 11.86 -1.97 24.94
N SER A 184 11.89 -1.84 23.61
CA SER A 184 11.99 -2.96 22.67
C SER A 184 13.40 -3.02 22.11
N GLY A 185 14.26 -3.80 22.76
CA GLY A 185 15.65 -3.99 22.35
C GLY A 185 15.77 -4.70 21.01
N ALA A 186 16.12 -3.94 19.98
CA ALA A 186 16.99 -4.36 18.88
C ALA A 186 17.60 -3.09 18.28
N ALA A 187 18.89 -2.85 18.54
CA ALA A 187 19.65 -1.81 17.87
C ALA A 187 19.78 -2.22 16.40
N ASN A 188 18.89 -1.72 15.54
CA ASN A 188 18.99 -1.88 14.10
C ASN A 188 19.81 -0.72 13.51
N GLY A 189 20.63 -1.07 12.54
CA GLY A 189 21.77 -0.32 12.03
C GLY A 189 21.46 1.08 11.52
N HIS A 190 22.50 1.91 11.57
CA HIS A 190 22.71 3.13 10.78
C HIS A 190 21.48 3.66 10.02
N GLN A 191 20.58 4.35 10.71
CA GLN A 191 19.57 5.16 10.03
C GLN A 191 20.31 6.26 9.26
N LYS A 192 20.36 6.13 7.94
CA LYS A 192 20.86 7.16 7.03
C LYS A 192 20.11 8.45 7.35
N ALA A 193 20.83 9.56 7.51
CA ALA A 193 20.21 10.85 7.77
C ALA A 193 19.13 11.12 6.71
N ARG A 194 17.88 11.34 7.17
CA ARG A 194 16.74 11.61 6.28
C ARG A 194 17.02 12.86 5.48
N THR A 195 16.78 12.80 4.18
CA THR A 195 16.92 13.99 3.32
C THR A 195 15.84 15.02 3.65
N PRO A 196 16.06 16.32 3.41
CA PRO A 196 15.01 17.33 3.56
C PRO A 196 13.75 17.02 2.74
N GLN A 197 13.93 16.38 1.58
CA GLN A 197 12.85 15.91 0.73
C GLN A 197 12.02 14.81 1.40
N GLN A 198 12.68 13.82 2.01
CA GLN A 198 12.00 12.77 2.77
C GLN A 198 11.22 13.33 3.96
N LYS A 199 11.80 14.28 4.71
CA LYS A 199 11.07 14.95 5.81
C LYS A 199 9.81 15.66 5.31
N ALA A 200 9.90 16.34 4.16
CA ALA A 200 8.74 17.01 3.56
C ALA A 200 7.69 16.01 3.07
N GLY A 201 8.11 14.92 2.43
CA GLY A 201 7.20 13.86 1.96
C GLY A 201 6.51 13.13 3.10
N GLU A 202 7.24 12.82 4.18
CA GLU A 202 6.70 12.23 5.41
C GLU A 202 5.66 13.16 6.07
N GLY A 203 5.93 14.46 6.18
CA GLY A 203 4.98 15.42 6.74
C GLY A 203 3.68 15.52 5.93
N MET A 204 3.79 15.47 4.60
CA MET A 204 2.64 15.47 3.70
C MET A 204 1.83 14.19 3.78
N LEU A 205 2.51 13.04 3.77
CA LEU A 205 1.85 11.76 3.88
C LEU A 205 1.19 11.58 5.24
N LYS A 206 1.81 12.08 6.32
CA LYS A 206 1.21 12.11 7.66
C LYS A 206 -0.12 12.84 7.66
N ARG A 207 -0.19 14.02 7.04
CA ARG A 207 -1.45 14.76 6.88
C ARG A 207 -2.51 13.93 6.14
N ILE A 208 -2.14 13.28 5.04
CA ILE A 208 -3.07 12.43 4.29
C ILE A 208 -3.58 11.28 5.17
N LEU A 209 -2.67 10.57 5.87
CA LEU A 209 -3.00 9.43 6.72
C LEU A 209 -3.90 9.81 7.90
N GLU A 210 -3.62 10.92 8.59
CA GLU A 210 -4.47 11.44 9.67
C GLU A 210 -5.87 11.77 9.18
N GLU A 211 -5.98 12.39 8.00
CA GLU A 211 -7.27 12.76 7.45
C GLU A 211 -8.08 11.55 6.95
N VAL A 212 -7.44 10.53 6.37
CA VAL A 212 -8.11 9.35 5.81
C VAL A 212 -8.20 8.16 6.78
N GLU A 213 -7.73 8.31 8.02
CA GLU A 213 -7.57 7.23 9.01
C GLU A 213 -6.76 6.05 8.45
N GLY A 214 -5.68 6.35 7.71
CA GLY A 214 -4.80 5.35 7.10
C GLY A 214 -3.74 4.81 8.06
N GLU A 215 -3.10 3.71 7.66
CA GLU A 215 -2.06 3.05 8.46
C GLU A 215 -0.70 3.12 7.76
N CYS A 216 0.38 3.35 8.53
CA CYS A 216 1.74 3.23 8.02
C CYS A 216 2.50 2.10 8.71
N TYR A 217 3.39 1.45 7.96
CA TYR A 217 4.19 0.34 8.43
C TYR A 217 5.62 0.49 7.93
N SER A 218 6.60 0.19 8.78
CA SER A 218 7.97 0.01 8.28
C SER A 218 8.05 -1.24 7.40
N PHE A 219 9.05 -1.31 6.51
CA PHE A 219 9.28 -2.53 5.73
C PHE A 219 9.44 -3.80 6.60
N SER A 220 10.06 -3.67 7.79
CA SER A 220 10.22 -4.77 8.76
C SER A 220 8.92 -5.17 9.45
N GLU A 221 8.02 -4.23 9.70
CA GLU A 221 6.75 -4.47 10.39
C GLU A 221 5.62 -4.84 9.43
N ALA A 222 5.76 -4.44 8.16
CA ALA A 222 4.84 -4.77 7.10
C ALA A 222 4.67 -6.28 6.97
N LEU A 223 5.74 -7.09 7.08
CA LEU A 223 5.62 -8.55 6.93
C LEU A 223 4.71 -9.21 8.00
N PRO A 224 4.84 -8.89 9.30
CA PRO A 224 3.84 -9.24 10.33
C PRO A 224 2.46 -8.62 10.08
N ALA A 225 2.39 -7.32 9.77
CA ALA A 225 1.13 -6.59 9.57
C ALA A 225 0.34 -7.07 8.34
N LEU A 226 1.00 -7.60 7.32
CA LEU A 226 0.45 -8.35 6.18
C LEU A 226 -0.35 -9.59 6.59
N SER A 227 -0.22 -10.03 7.84
CA SER A 227 -1.13 -11.02 8.44
C SER A 227 -2.41 -10.39 9.02
N HIS A 228 -2.37 -9.14 9.47
CA HIS A 228 -3.53 -8.36 9.93
C HIS A 228 -4.33 -7.78 8.76
N PHE A 229 -3.65 -7.32 7.69
CA PHE A 229 -4.28 -6.92 6.43
C PHE A 229 -5.20 -8.00 5.85
N GLN A 230 -4.98 -9.25 6.23
CA GLN A 230 -5.71 -10.44 5.81
C GLN A 230 -6.80 -10.90 6.76
N MET A 231 -7.13 -10.18 7.85
CA MET A 231 -8.26 -10.57 8.69
C MET A 231 -9.58 -10.38 7.95
N ARG A 232 -9.86 -11.38 7.10
CA ARG A 232 -11.15 -11.71 6.58
C ARG A 232 -12.07 -11.76 7.78
N GLN A 233 -12.92 -10.74 7.93
CA GLN A 233 -14.13 -10.84 8.76
C GLN A 233 -15.02 -11.89 8.08
N VAL A 234 -14.66 -13.16 8.21
CA VAL A 234 -15.57 -14.27 7.94
C VAL A 234 -16.61 -14.11 9.02
N ARG A 235 -17.72 -13.47 8.66
CA ARG A 235 -18.88 -13.40 9.55
C ARG A 235 -19.20 -14.85 9.93
N PRO A 236 -19.07 -15.22 11.22
CA PRO A 236 -19.37 -16.58 11.62
C PRO A 236 -20.80 -16.88 11.18
N THR A 237 -20.97 -17.95 10.43
CA THR A 237 -22.29 -18.34 9.96
C THR A 237 -23.13 -18.71 11.18
N PRO A 238 -24.25 -18.02 11.44
CA PRO A 238 -25.06 -18.30 12.61
C PRO A 238 -25.63 -19.71 12.47
N TRP A 239 -25.24 -20.60 13.39
CA TRP A 239 -25.79 -21.94 13.45
C TRP A 239 -27.05 -21.92 14.30
N LYS A 240 -28.21 -22.18 13.69
CA LYS A 240 -29.49 -22.24 14.40
C LYS A 240 -29.55 -23.50 15.26
N VAL A 241 -29.38 -23.35 16.57
CA VAL A 241 -29.67 -24.40 17.56
C VAL A 241 -31.00 -24.07 18.24
N GLN A 242 -31.91 -25.04 18.29
CA GLN A 242 -33.04 -24.99 19.24
C GLN A 242 -32.54 -25.51 20.58
N LEU A 243 -32.26 -24.60 21.52
CA LEU A 243 -32.09 -24.97 22.92
C LEU A 243 -33.45 -25.38 23.46
N GLY A 244 -33.63 -26.68 23.71
CA GLY A 244 -34.90 -27.23 24.18
C GLY A 244 -35.37 -26.55 25.47
N SER A 245 -36.59 -26.02 25.47
CA SER A 245 -37.28 -25.65 26.70
C SER A 245 -37.51 -26.91 27.52
N ILE A 246 -36.82 -27.02 28.65
CA ILE A 246 -37.23 -27.92 29.72
C ILE A 246 -38.59 -27.39 30.19
N MET A 247 -39.68 -28.01 29.74
CA MET A 247 -40.98 -27.83 30.36
C MET A 247 -40.84 -28.27 31.82
N ALA A 248 -40.96 -27.32 32.73
CA ALA A 248 -41.22 -27.60 34.13
C ALA A 248 -42.60 -28.30 34.20
N ALA A 249 -42.57 -29.62 34.37
CA ALA A 249 -43.76 -30.38 34.73
C ALA A 249 -44.17 -29.96 36.15
N CYS A 250 -45.41 -29.48 36.28
CA CYS A 250 -46.08 -29.21 37.56
C CYS A 250 -46.25 -30.46 38.41
#